data_AF-A0A6P4ICM7-F1
#
_entry.id   AF-A0A6P4ICM7-F1
#
_cell.length_a   1.000
_cell.length_b   1.000
_cell.length_c   1.000
_cell.angle_alpha   90.00
_cell.angle_beta   90.00
_cell.angle_gamma   90.00
#
_symmetry.space_group_name_H-M   'P 1'
#
loop_
_entity.id
_entity.type
_entity.pdbx_description
1 polymer ?
#
loop_
_entity_poly.entity_id
_entity_poly.type
_entity_poly.pdbx_seq_one_letter_code
_entity_poly.pdbx_strand_id
1 'polypeptide(L)' 'MSNNYGPGPGAYMLPSSFGQKGPQYSFGQRTGRNRHEKVGPGPAAYRIDKVTRFGKSEGLQFSMLDRSPLKKHIPIKFH' A
#
# COMPACT_ATOMS: atom_id res chain seq x y z
N MET A 1 28.96 54.97 -34.48
CA MET A 1 29.72 53.71 -34.66
C MET A 1 29.47 52.85 -33.44
N SER A 2 29.10 51.58 -33.65
CA SER A 2 28.70 50.62 -32.61
C SER A 2 29.83 50.33 -31.61
N ASN A 3 29.51 49.85 -30.41
CA ASN A 3 30.16 48.66 -29.83
C ASN A 3 29.43 48.15 -28.58
N ASN A 4 28.43 47.30 -28.86
CA ASN A 4 28.11 46.04 -28.20
C ASN A 4 28.61 45.86 -26.75
N TYR A 5 27.79 46.31 -25.81
CA TYR A 5 27.72 45.64 -24.52
C TYR A 5 27.09 44.27 -24.79
N GLY A 6 27.93 43.23 -24.79
CA GLY A 6 27.44 41.85 -24.84
C GLY A 6 26.34 41.66 -23.80
N PRO A 7 25.39 40.75 -24.06
CA PRO A 7 24.27 40.52 -23.14
C PRO A 7 24.80 40.34 -21.72
N GLY A 8 24.25 41.13 -20.79
CA GLY A 8 24.67 41.10 -19.38
C GLY A 8 24.51 39.70 -18.76
N PRO A 9 25.11 39.44 -17.59
CA PRO A 9 25.23 38.09 -17.01
C PRO A 9 23.90 37.36 -16.70
N GLY A 10 22.74 37.99 -16.89
CA GLY A 10 21.40 37.37 -16.80
C GLY A 10 20.59 37.38 -18.11
N ALA A 11 21.13 37.90 -19.21
CA ALA A 11 20.45 37.94 -20.51
C ALA A 11 20.56 36.61 -21.28
N TYR A 12 21.33 35.65 -20.75
CA TYR A 12 21.36 34.28 -21.26
C TYR A 12 20.32 33.44 -20.54
N MET A 13 19.17 33.23 -21.19
CA MET A 13 18.21 32.21 -20.74
C MET A 13 18.79 30.83 -21.09
N LEU A 14 19.27 30.09 -20.07
CA LEU A 14 19.55 28.67 -20.27
C LEU A 14 18.21 27.93 -20.38
N PRO A 15 17.99 27.11 -21.41
CA PRO A 15 16.83 26.23 -21.43
C PRO A 15 16.92 25.31 -20.21
N SER A 16 15.83 25.22 -19.43
CA SER A 16 15.78 24.32 -18.27
C SER A 16 16.08 22.90 -18.73
N SER A 17 17.21 22.34 -18.29
CA SER A 17 17.48 20.91 -18.42
C SER A 17 16.58 20.09 -17.50
N PHE A 18 16.00 20.75 -16.48
CA PHE A 18 14.98 20.17 -15.62
C PHE A 18 13.68 20.01 -16.42
N GLY A 19 13.41 18.78 -16.86
CA GLY A 19 12.20 18.42 -17.60
C GLY A 19 12.39 18.17 -19.09
N GLN A 20 13.55 18.51 -19.67
CA GLN A 20 13.90 18.04 -21.01
C GLN A 20 14.26 16.56 -20.91
N LYS A 21 13.29 15.70 -21.26
CA LYS A 21 13.49 14.25 -21.34
C LYS A 21 14.48 13.96 -22.47
N GLY A 22 15.77 13.90 -22.13
CA GLY A 22 16.79 13.31 -23.00
C GLY A 22 16.44 11.85 -23.36
N PRO A 23 17.12 11.25 -24.35
CA PRO A 23 16.80 9.92 -24.81
C PRO A 23 16.86 8.91 -23.64
N GLN A 24 15.74 8.23 -23.38
CA GLN A 24 15.64 7.22 -22.33
C GLN A 24 15.81 5.84 -22.94
N TYR A 25 16.96 5.22 -22.68
CA TYR A 25 17.22 3.84 -23.05
C TYR A 25 16.88 2.91 -21.87
N SER A 26 16.31 1.75 -22.16
CA SER A 26 16.12 0.69 -21.18
C SER A 26 16.58 -0.63 -21.78
N PHE A 27 17.40 -1.37 -21.04
CA PHE A 27 17.76 -2.73 -21.38
C PHE A 27 16.81 -3.68 -20.65
N GLY A 28 15.96 -4.40 -21.40
CA GLY A 28 15.03 -5.39 -20.86
C GLY A 28 13.55 -4.96 -20.80
N GLN A 29 12.67 -5.94 -20.63
CA GLN A 29 11.22 -5.73 -20.47
C GLN A 29 10.94 -5.03 -19.13
N ARG A 30 10.23 -3.90 -19.18
CA ARG A 30 9.61 -3.34 -17.97
C ARG A 30 8.44 -4.25 -17.61
N THR A 31 8.60 -5.08 -16.59
CA THR A 31 7.51 -5.90 -16.06
C THR A 31 6.31 -4.98 -15.85
N GLY A 32 5.24 -5.23 -16.62
CA GLY A 32 4.05 -4.40 -16.63
C GLY A 32 3.57 -4.15 -15.20
N ARG A 33 2.93 -3.00 -14.99
CA ARG A 33 2.32 -2.55 -13.72
C ARG A 33 1.20 -3.46 -13.21
N ASN A 34 1.27 -4.76 -13.45
CA ASN A 34 0.56 -5.78 -12.70
C ASN A 34 1.32 -6.01 -11.38
N ARG A 35 1.69 -4.92 -10.70
CA ARG A 35 1.82 -4.98 -9.25
C ARG A 35 0.37 -5.20 -8.84
N HIS A 36 -0.02 -6.46 -8.71
CA HIS A 36 -1.02 -6.82 -7.73
C HIS A 36 -0.43 -6.33 -6.42
N GLU A 37 -0.58 -5.04 -6.15
CA GLU A 37 -0.50 -4.49 -4.83
C GLU A 37 -1.57 -5.27 -4.11
N LYS A 38 -1.15 -6.36 -3.46
CA LYS A 38 -1.84 -6.79 -2.27
C LYS A 38 -1.76 -5.56 -1.41
N VAL A 39 -2.78 -4.72 -1.50
CA VAL A 39 -2.99 -3.57 -0.63
C VAL A 39 -3.20 -4.21 0.72
N GLY A 40 -2.08 -4.52 1.39
CA GLY A 40 -2.10 -4.85 2.78
C GLY A 40 -2.81 -3.71 3.51
N PRO A 41 -3.43 -3.99 4.67
CA PRO A 41 -4.04 -2.93 5.46
C PRO A 41 -3.06 -1.77 5.57
N GLY A 42 -3.51 -0.57 5.18
CA GLY A 42 -2.70 0.63 5.33
C GLY A 42 -2.28 0.82 6.79
N PRO A 43 -1.31 1.70 7.09
CA PRO A 43 -0.79 1.88 8.45
C PRO A 43 -1.88 2.16 9.51
N ALA A 44 -3.00 2.77 9.12
CA ALA A 44 -4.16 3.05 9.97
C ALA A 44 -5.24 1.95 10.00
N ALA A 45 -5.13 0.91 9.16
CA ALA A 45 -6.12 -0.17 9.08
C ALA A 45 -5.87 -1.29 10.10
N TYR A 46 -4.75 -1.26 10.82
CA TYR A 46 -4.47 -2.18 11.91
C TYR A 46 -5.22 -1.74 13.18
N ARG A 47 -6.16 -2.57 13.67
CA ARG A 47 -6.78 -2.38 14.99
C ARG A 47 -5.84 -2.88 16.08
N ILE A 48 -5.26 -1.96 16.85
CA ILE A 48 -4.30 -2.27 17.93
C ILE A 48 -5.01 -2.44 19.29
N ASP A 49 -6.31 -2.17 19.37
CA ASP A 49 -7.12 -2.21 20.61
C ASP A 49 -6.98 -3.49 21.43
N LYS A 50 -6.61 -4.60 20.76
CA LYS A 50 -6.49 -5.94 21.35
C LYS A 50 -5.05 -6.44 21.50
N VAL A 51 -4.04 -5.59 21.26
CA VAL A 51 -2.62 -5.98 21.25
C VAL A 51 -1.79 -4.99 22.05
N THR A 52 -1.09 -5.50 23.07
CA THR A 52 -0.07 -4.78 23.85
C THR A 52 1.33 -5.20 23.40
N ARG A 53 2.37 -4.49 23.88
CA ARG A 53 3.78 -4.84 23.67
C ARG A 53 4.12 -6.29 24.06
N PHE A 54 3.38 -6.89 24.99
CA PHE A 54 3.63 -8.24 25.51
C PHE A 54 2.68 -9.31 24.95
N GLY A 55 1.82 -8.97 23.98
CA GLY A 55 0.86 -9.90 23.38
C GLY A 55 -0.58 -9.37 23.41
N LYS A 56 -1.55 -10.26 23.16
CA LYS A 56 -2.98 -9.90 23.16
C LYS A 56 -3.36 -9.29 24.52
N SER A 57 -4.11 -8.19 24.52
CA SER A 57 -4.65 -7.60 25.75
C SER A 57 -5.79 -8.43 26.35
N GLU A 58 -6.42 -9.25 25.51
CA GLU A 58 -7.38 -10.27 25.94
C GLU A 58 -6.66 -11.25 26.87
N GLY A 59 -7.14 -11.38 28.10
CA GLY A 59 -6.66 -12.41 29.03
C GLY A 59 -6.88 -13.82 28.46
N LEU A 60 -6.45 -14.84 29.21
CA LEU A 60 -6.58 -16.23 28.77
C LEU A 60 -8.06 -16.58 28.49
N GLN A 61 -8.39 -16.82 27.23
CA GLN A 61 -9.74 -17.21 26.81
C GLN A 61 -9.87 -18.73 26.94
N PHE A 62 -10.41 -19.20 28.07
CA PHE A 62 -10.70 -20.61 28.30
C PHE A 62 -12.18 -20.91 28.04
N SER A 63 -12.45 -21.96 27.26
CA SER A 63 -13.80 -22.52 27.09
C SER A 63 -13.93 -23.72 28.02
N MET A 64 -14.76 -23.62 29.06
CA MET A 64 -15.07 -24.75 29.95
C MET A 64 -16.18 -25.67 29.39
N LEU A 65 -16.77 -25.32 28.24
CA LEU A 65 -17.92 -26.04 27.68
C LEU A 65 -17.51 -26.92 26.49
N ASP A 66 -17.98 -28.16 26.53
CA ASP A 66 -17.84 -29.14 25.46
C ASP A 66 -18.69 -28.70 24.25
N ARG A 67 -18.06 -28.64 23.06
CA ARG A 67 -18.75 -28.27 21.81
C ARG A 67 -19.34 -29.54 21.18
N SER A 68 -20.29 -30.15 21.86
CA SER A 68 -21.06 -31.23 21.25
C SER A 68 -22.00 -30.65 20.18
N PRO A 69 -22.01 -31.19 18.94
CA PRO A 69 -23.00 -30.78 17.96
C PRO A 69 -24.38 -31.15 18.49
N LEU A 70 -25.29 -30.17 18.56
CA LEU A 70 -26.68 -30.40 18.94
C LEU A 70 -27.28 -31.46 18.01
N LYS A 71 -27.69 -32.61 18.58
CA LYS A 71 -28.39 -33.65 17.85
C LYS A 71 -29.70 -33.05 17.32
N LYS A 72 -29.76 -32.79 16.01
CA LYS A 72 -30.97 -32.26 15.37
C LYS A 72 -32.13 -33.23 15.65
N HIS A 73 -33.23 -32.71 16.19
CA HIS A 73 -34.42 -33.50 16.48
C HIS A 73 -34.97 -34.08 15.17
N ILE A 74 -35.22 -35.38 15.15
CA ILE A 74 -35.83 -36.04 13.99
C ILE A 74 -37.31 -35.61 13.98
N PRO A 75 -37.83 -34.99 12.92
CA PRO A 75 -39.23 -34.57 12.90
C PRO A 75 -40.13 -35.81 13.02
N ILE A 76 -41.01 -35.82 14.03
CA ILE A 76 -42.05 -36.83 14.18
C ILE A 76 -43.00 -36.64 13.00
N LYS A 77 -43.00 -37.61 12.08
CA LYS A 77 -43.97 -37.64 10.98
C LYS A 77 -45.26 -38.27 11.48
N PHE A 78 -46.29 -37.46 11.66
CA PHE A 78 -47.65 -37.96 11.80
C PHE A 78 -48.06 -38.59 10.46
N HIS A 79 -48.43 -39.87 10.51
CA HIS A 79 -48.98 -40.63 9.38
C HIS A 79 -50.50 -40.48 9.36
#